data_AF-A0A957IL43-F1
#
_entry.id   AF-A0A957IL43-F1
#
_cell.length_a   1.000
_cell.length_b   1.000
_cell.length_c   1.000
_cell.angle_alpha   90.00
_cell.angle_beta   90.00
_cell.angle_gamma   90.00
#
_symmetry.space_group_name_H-M   'P 1'
#
loop_
_entity.id
_entity.type
_entity.pdbx_description
1 polymer ?
#
loop_
_entity_poly.entity_id
_entity_poly.type
_entity_poly.pdbx_seq_one_letter_code
_entity_poly.pdbx_strand_id
1 'polypeptide(L)'
;RTVLDLDPTHLSLYCLTIEPGTPMQRWLLNGRIQPPDPDLAADQYELACTLLAEHGYDHYEISNWAKPGQECEHNLTYWRNGEYLGLGAGAHGHAAGVRYQIVKQPRVYLRRLEEAATLGYPLSTAVAASHSVSRAEAISDTMMTQLRLLNEGLDLAAFEAKFGQSVAEVYGGTLEQMLGWDLVAVANGRLRLTQKGWFLSNQVFYRFMLDNEA
;
A
#
# COMPACT_ATOMS: atom_id res chain seq x y z
N ARG A 1 -21.75 -11.73 -11.61
CA ARG A 1 -21.03 -12.04 -12.86
C ARG A 1 -20.93 -10.83 -13.80
N THR A 2 -21.80 -9.83 -13.71
CA THR A 2 -21.81 -8.63 -14.57
C THR A 2 -20.46 -7.98 -14.84
N VAL A 3 -19.55 -7.88 -13.85
CA VAL A 3 -18.21 -7.30 -14.07
C VAL A 3 -17.28 -8.20 -14.88
N LEU A 4 -17.40 -9.52 -14.73
CA LEU A 4 -16.62 -10.50 -15.51
C LEU A 4 -17.07 -10.53 -16.96
N ASP A 5 -18.36 -10.30 -17.22
CA ASP A 5 -18.91 -10.21 -18.57
C ASP A 5 -18.37 -8.99 -19.35
N LEU A 6 -17.85 -7.97 -18.64
CA LEU A 6 -17.15 -6.82 -19.23
C LEU A 6 -15.68 -7.12 -19.58
N ASP A 7 -15.15 -8.26 -19.14
CA ASP A 7 -13.79 -8.73 -19.37
C ASP A 7 -12.67 -7.69 -19.14
N PRO A 8 -12.64 -6.99 -17.98
CA PRO A 8 -11.59 -6.02 -17.71
C PRO A 8 -10.20 -6.68 -17.67
N THR A 9 -9.15 -5.92 -17.93
CA THR A 9 -7.78 -6.43 -17.78
C THR A 9 -7.31 -6.40 -16.33
N HIS A 10 -7.92 -5.55 -15.51
CA HIS A 10 -7.54 -5.27 -14.12
C HIS A 10 -8.78 -4.92 -13.29
N LEU A 11 -8.83 -5.41 -12.05
CA LEU A 11 -9.85 -5.08 -11.06
C LEU A 11 -9.21 -4.64 -9.75
N SER A 12 -9.71 -3.52 -9.22
CA SER A 12 -9.44 -3.07 -7.85
C SER A 12 -10.68 -3.28 -6.99
N LEU A 13 -10.58 -4.14 -5.97
CA LEU A 13 -11.68 -4.44 -5.06
C LEU A 13 -11.27 -4.07 -3.63
N TYR A 14 -12.07 -3.21 -3.00
CA TYR A 14 -11.85 -2.71 -1.64
C TYR A 14 -13.05 -3.00 -0.76
N CYS A 15 -12.79 -3.41 0.48
CA CYS A 15 -13.81 -3.45 1.51
C CYS A 15 -14.26 -2.03 1.82
N LEU A 16 -15.58 -1.80 1.87
CA LEU A 16 -16.13 -0.48 2.12
C LEU A 16 -15.82 -0.01 3.54
N THR A 17 -15.10 1.10 3.66
CA THR A 17 -14.90 1.83 4.92
C THR A 17 -15.66 3.16 4.86
N ILE A 18 -16.45 3.45 5.89
CA ILE A 18 -17.20 4.70 5.97
C ILE A 18 -16.37 5.74 6.73
N GLU A 19 -15.79 6.67 6.00
CA GLU A 19 -14.94 7.73 6.57
C GLU A 19 -15.75 8.85 7.25
N PRO A 20 -15.23 9.42 8.36
CA PRO A 20 -15.83 10.58 9.01
C PRO A 20 -15.98 11.79 8.08
N GLY A 21 -17.08 12.53 8.23
CA GLY A 21 -17.39 13.74 7.46
C GLY A 21 -17.94 13.48 6.05
N THR A 22 -18.05 12.21 5.62
CA THR A 22 -18.54 11.87 4.28
C THR A 22 -20.08 11.89 4.21
N PRO A 23 -20.66 12.03 3.00
CA PRO A 23 -22.08 11.81 2.77
C PRO A 23 -22.56 10.43 3.26
N MET A 24 -21.74 9.38 3.10
CA MET A 24 -22.08 8.02 3.55
C MET A 24 -22.16 7.93 5.07
N GLN A 25 -21.29 8.60 5.82
CA GLN A 25 -21.43 8.67 7.28
C GLN A 25 -22.79 9.28 7.67
N ARG A 26 -23.22 10.35 7.00
CA ARG A 26 -24.54 10.95 7.25
C ARG A 26 -25.68 9.99 6.92
N TRP A 27 -25.55 9.17 5.87
CA TRP A 27 -26.53 8.14 5.52
C TRP A 27 -26.58 6.99 6.54
N LEU A 28 -25.43 6.63 7.12
CA LEU A 28 -25.39 5.66 8.21
C LEU A 28 -26.09 6.20 9.45
N LEU A 29 -25.74 7.42 9.86
CA LEU A 29 -26.28 8.07 11.06
C LEU A 29 -27.80 8.30 11.01
N ASN A 30 -28.37 8.45 9.81
CA ASN A 30 -29.82 8.62 9.63
C ASN A 30 -30.54 7.34 9.18
N GLY A 31 -29.87 6.19 9.20
CA GLY A 31 -30.47 4.87 8.93
C GLY A 31 -30.78 4.58 7.46
N ARG A 32 -30.23 5.35 6.51
CA ARG A 32 -30.40 5.11 5.06
C ARG A 32 -29.55 3.94 4.55
N ILE A 33 -28.47 3.61 5.24
CA ILE A 33 -27.61 2.45 4.95
C ILE A 33 -27.30 1.71 6.24
N GLN A 34 -26.98 0.42 6.12
CA GLN A 34 -26.47 -0.38 7.22
C GLN A 34 -24.94 -0.23 7.33
N PRO A 35 -24.37 -0.41 8.52
CA PRO A 35 -22.92 -0.49 8.65
C PRO A 35 -22.37 -1.67 7.84
N PRO A 36 -21.16 -1.56 7.26
CA PRO A 36 -20.49 -2.70 6.64
C PRO A 36 -20.33 -3.85 7.65
N ASP A 37 -20.71 -5.05 7.25
CA ASP A 37 -20.54 -6.25 8.04
C ASP A 37 -19.15 -6.86 7.75
N PRO A 38 -18.26 -6.97 8.75
CA PRO A 38 -16.91 -7.50 8.54
C PRO A 38 -16.91 -8.98 8.13
N ASP A 39 -17.86 -9.79 8.58
CA ASP A 39 -17.93 -11.22 8.23
C ASP A 39 -18.37 -11.37 6.78
N LEU A 40 -19.39 -10.61 6.36
CA LEU A 40 -19.80 -10.56 4.96
C LEU A 40 -18.68 -10.04 4.05
N ALA A 41 -17.90 -9.05 4.49
CA ALA A 41 -16.78 -8.54 3.72
C ALA A 41 -15.69 -9.61 3.55
N ALA A 42 -15.43 -10.43 4.57
CA ALA A 42 -14.51 -11.55 4.48
C ALA A 42 -15.01 -12.61 3.48
N ASP A 43 -16.29 -13.01 3.56
CA ASP A 43 -16.92 -13.95 2.62
C ASP A 43 -16.84 -13.44 1.17
N GLN A 44 -17.08 -12.14 0.96
CA GLN A 44 -16.99 -11.50 -0.36
C GLN A 44 -15.56 -11.49 -0.90
N TYR A 45 -14.57 -11.27 -0.04
CA TYR A 45 -13.16 -11.31 -0.42
C TYR A 45 -12.72 -12.73 -0.81
N GLU A 46 -13.10 -13.75 -0.05
CA GLU A 46 -12.86 -15.17 -0.40
C GLU A 46 -13.51 -15.55 -1.73
N LEU A 47 -14.76 -15.13 -1.91
CA LEU A 47 -15.49 -15.34 -3.16
C LEU A 47 -14.78 -14.65 -4.34
N ALA A 48 -14.30 -13.41 -4.16
CA ALA A 48 -13.57 -12.70 -5.19
C ALA A 48 -12.26 -13.41 -5.55
N CYS A 49 -11.47 -13.85 -4.57
CA CYS A 49 -10.24 -14.61 -4.80
C CYS A 49 -10.50 -15.87 -5.64
N THR A 50 -11.50 -16.66 -5.26
CA THR A 50 -11.84 -17.91 -5.95
C THR A 50 -12.35 -17.63 -7.36
N LEU A 51 -13.36 -16.76 -7.49
CA LEU A 51 -14.03 -16.51 -8.75
C LEU A 51 -13.09 -15.85 -9.77
N LEU A 52 -12.25 -14.90 -9.35
CA LEU A 52 -11.32 -14.23 -10.26
C LEU A 52 -10.20 -15.16 -10.72
N ALA A 53 -9.68 -16.03 -9.83
CA ALA A 53 -8.69 -17.04 -10.21
C ALA A 53 -9.24 -18.01 -11.27
N GLU A 54 -10.50 -18.47 -11.13
CA GLU A 54 -11.17 -19.32 -12.12
C GLU A 54 -11.33 -18.64 -13.50
N HIS A 55 -11.30 -17.31 -13.55
CA HIS A 55 -11.40 -16.52 -14.78
C HIS A 55 -10.04 -15.98 -15.26
N GLY A 56 -8.93 -16.51 -14.72
CA GLY A 56 -7.58 -16.22 -15.20
C GLY A 56 -7.00 -14.89 -14.73
N TYR A 57 -7.49 -14.35 -13.61
CA TYR A 57 -6.89 -13.19 -12.96
C TYR A 57 -5.96 -13.60 -11.83
N ASP A 58 -4.79 -12.98 -11.78
CA ASP A 58 -3.81 -13.13 -10.72
C ASP A 58 -4.05 -12.10 -9.61
N HIS A 59 -4.11 -12.57 -8.37
CA HIS A 59 -4.21 -11.73 -7.17
C HIS A 59 -2.83 -11.21 -6.77
N TYR A 60 -2.31 -10.25 -7.54
CA TYR A 60 -0.91 -9.85 -7.42
C TYR A 60 -0.62 -8.97 -6.19
N GLU A 61 -1.61 -8.23 -5.68
CA GLU A 61 -1.52 -7.52 -4.40
C GLU A 61 -2.89 -7.47 -3.69
N ILE A 62 -2.89 -7.18 -2.38
CA ILE A 62 -4.05 -7.33 -1.47
C ILE A 62 -5.41 -6.92 -2.05
N SER A 63 -5.51 -5.78 -2.72
CA SER A 63 -6.77 -5.19 -3.19
C SER A 63 -6.92 -5.24 -4.72
N ASN A 64 -6.02 -5.88 -5.46
CA ASN A 64 -6.00 -5.82 -6.93
C ASN A 64 -5.71 -7.16 -7.58
N TRP A 65 -6.46 -7.40 -8.66
CA TRP A 65 -6.35 -8.55 -9.54
C TRP A 65 -6.10 -8.08 -10.96
N ALA A 66 -5.31 -8.83 -11.72
CA ALA A 66 -5.03 -8.50 -13.10
C ALA A 66 -4.90 -9.77 -13.93
N LYS A 67 -5.17 -9.68 -15.23
CA LYS A 67 -4.70 -10.72 -16.16
C LYS A 67 -3.17 -10.72 -16.18
N PRO A 68 -2.50 -11.85 -16.47
CA PRO A 68 -1.04 -11.91 -16.51
C PRO A 68 -0.44 -10.82 -17.41
N GLY A 69 0.49 -10.03 -16.86
CA GLY A 69 1.15 -8.92 -17.58
C GLY A 69 0.29 -7.65 -17.73
N GLN A 70 -0.85 -7.56 -17.03
CA GLN A 70 -1.72 -6.37 -17.00
C GLN A 70 -1.77 -5.74 -15.60
N GLU A 71 -0.78 -6.04 -14.74
CA GLU A 71 -0.65 -5.43 -13.44
C GLU A 71 -0.44 -3.91 -13.56
N CYS A 72 -1.05 -3.15 -12.65
CA CYS A 72 -0.91 -1.70 -12.65
C CYS A 72 0.54 -1.31 -12.29
N GLU A 73 1.30 -0.83 -13.27
CA GLU A 73 2.69 -0.40 -13.09
C GLU A 73 2.84 0.66 -11.98
N HIS A 74 1.90 1.61 -11.92
CA HIS A 74 1.87 2.62 -10.86
C HIS A 74 1.78 1.94 -9.49
N ASN A 75 0.80 1.07 -9.26
CA ASN A 75 0.66 0.37 -7.97
C ASN A 75 1.92 -0.43 -7.64
N LEU A 76 2.50 -1.13 -8.63
CA LEU A 76 3.74 -1.89 -8.43
C LEU A 76 4.91 -0.99 -8.01
N THR A 77 5.05 0.21 -8.58
CA THR A 77 6.07 1.18 -8.14
C THR A 77 5.91 1.52 -6.66
N TYR A 78 4.69 1.82 -6.20
CA TYR A 78 4.44 2.12 -4.78
C TYR A 78 4.71 0.91 -3.89
N TRP A 79 4.21 -0.27 -4.27
CA TRP A 79 4.33 -1.48 -3.45
C TRP A 79 5.73 -2.06 -3.42
N ARG A 80 6.56 -1.78 -4.43
CA ARG A 80 8.00 -2.08 -4.40
C ARG A 80 8.82 -1.07 -3.60
N ASN A 81 8.17 -0.06 -3.00
CA ASN A 81 8.80 1.08 -2.34
C ASN A 81 9.75 1.84 -3.27
N GLY A 82 9.32 2.03 -4.52
CA GLY A 82 10.03 2.79 -5.54
C GLY A 82 9.75 4.29 -5.43
N GLU A 83 10.60 5.08 -6.09
CA GLU A 83 10.44 6.53 -6.16
C GLU A 83 9.36 6.93 -7.17
N TYR A 84 8.66 8.02 -6.87
CA TYR A 84 7.65 8.62 -7.75
C TYR A 84 7.50 10.12 -7.47
N LEU A 85 7.17 10.87 -8.52
CA LEU A 85 6.88 12.29 -8.39
C LEU A 85 5.38 12.52 -8.20
N GLY A 86 5.03 13.23 -7.15
CA GLY A 86 3.68 13.74 -6.94
C GLY A 86 3.52 15.06 -7.65
N LEU A 87 2.62 15.15 -8.62
CA LEU A 87 2.36 16.37 -9.38
C LEU A 87 0.88 16.74 -9.32
N GLY A 88 0.59 18.03 -9.23
CA GLY A 88 -0.77 18.55 -9.10
C GLY A 88 -1.21 18.80 -7.65
N ALA A 89 -2.28 19.58 -7.49
CA ALA A 89 -2.77 19.99 -6.18
C ALA A 89 -3.17 18.78 -5.33
N GLY A 90 -2.62 18.72 -4.11
CA GLY A 90 -2.87 17.62 -3.15
C GLY A 90 -2.10 16.33 -3.42
N ALA A 91 -1.22 16.29 -4.42
CA ALA A 91 -0.41 15.11 -4.67
C ALA A 91 0.67 14.90 -3.59
N HIS A 92 1.04 13.65 -3.39
CA HIS A 92 2.18 13.24 -2.56
C HIS A 92 3.27 12.66 -3.45
N GLY A 93 4.54 12.85 -3.08
CA GLY A 93 5.68 12.30 -3.78
C GLY A 93 6.72 11.73 -2.83
N HIS A 94 7.51 10.79 -3.33
CA HIS A 94 8.66 10.19 -2.64
C HIS A 94 9.80 10.07 -3.65
N ALA A 95 10.86 10.85 -3.50
CA ALA A 95 12.03 10.77 -4.37
C ALA A 95 13.28 11.33 -3.69
N ALA A 96 14.46 10.83 -4.05
CA ALA A 96 15.74 11.17 -3.46
C ALA A 96 15.75 11.11 -1.92
N GLY A 97 15.07 10.11 -1.34
CA GLY A 97 14.94 9.97 0.11
C GLY A 97 14.12 11.07 0.79
N VAL A 98 13.31 11.83 0.05
CA VAL A 98 12.43 12.88 0.56
C VAL A 98 10.98 12.54 0.25
N ARG A 99 10.14 12.60 1.28
CA ARG A 99 8.68 12.61 1.13
C ARG A 99 8.17 14.04 1.17
N TYR A 100 7.28 14.36 0.25
CA TYR A 100 6.71 15.70 0.16
C TYR A 100 5.23 15.66 -0.20
N GLN A 101 4.52 16.71 0.20
CA GLN A 101 3.11 16.93 -0.14
C GLN A 101 2.93 18.27 -0.84
N ILE A 102 2.18 18.27 -1.93
CA ILE A 102 1.80 19.47 -2.67
C ILE A 102 0.60 20.12 -2.00
N VAL A 103 0.54 21.45 -2.00
CA VAL A 103 -0.62 22.21 -1.52
C VAL A 103 -1.93 21.67 -2.08
N LYS A 104 -2.91 21.44 -1.19
CA LYS A 104 -4.19 20.79 -1.56
C LYS A 104 -5.10 21.65 -2.44
N GLN A 105 -5.01 22.97 -2.32
CA GLN A 105 -5.94 23.88 -3.00
C GLN A 105 -5.44 24.22 -4.42
N PRO A 106 -6.21 23.93 -5.49
CA PRO A 106 -5.77 24.19 -6.88
C PRO A 106 -5.38 25.64 -7.15
N ARG A 107 -6.09 26.62 -6.58
CA ARG A 107 -5.74 28.05 -6.75
C ARG A 107 -4.41 28.41 -6.10
N VAL A 108 -4.10 27.82 -4.94
CA VAL A 108 -2.83 28.03 -4.25
C VAL A 108 -1.71 27.32 -4.99
N TYR A 109 -1.96 26.11 -5.50
CA TYR A 109 -1.03 25.38 -6.36
C TYR A 109 -0.59 26.21 -7.57
N LEU A 110 -1.54 26.72 -8.34
CA LEU A 110 -1.26 27.55 -9.52
C LEU A 110 -0.46 28.81 -9.16
N ARG A 111 -0.87 29.54 -8.12
CA ARG A 111 -0.14 30.73 -7.67
C ARG A 111 1.30 30.42 -7.26
N ARG A 112 1.53 29.32 -6.53
CA ARG A 112 2.89 28.94 -6.12
C ARG A 112 3.75 28.55 -7.31
N LEU A 113 3.18 27.94 -8.35
CA LEU A 113 3.94 27.61 -9.57
C LEU A 113 4.40 28.85 -10.35
N GLU A 114 3.76 30.01 -10.17
CA GLU A 114 4.19 31.28 -10.78
C GLU A 114 5.39 31.91 -10.05
N GLU A 115 5.71 31.44 -8.83
CA GLU A 115 6.85 31.93 -8.06
C GLU A 115 8.17 31.48 -8.70
N ALA A 116 9.05 32.43 -9.01
CA ALA A 116 10.38 32.13 -9.52
C ALA A 116 11.31 31.69 -8.37
N ALA A 117 11.45 30.39 -8.17
CA ALA A 117 12.46 29.82 -7.28
C ALA A 117 13.03 28.52 -7.84
N THR A 118 14.34 28.37 -7.75
CA THR A 118 15.02 27.11 -8.05
C THR A 118 15.19 26.34 -6.77
N LEU A 119 14.49 25.22 -6.64
CA LEU A 119 14.61 24.30 -5.51
C LEU A 119 15.34 23.03 -5.98
N GLY A 120 16.01 22.36 -5.05
CA GLY A 120 16.65 21.08 -5.32
C GLY A 120 15.62 20.00 -5.60
N TYR A 121 15.94 19.06 -6.50
CA TYR A 121 15.13 17.86 -6.71
C TYR A 121 14.90 17.12 -5.38
N PRO A 122 13.67 16.67 -5.06
CA PRO A 122 12.46 16.65 -5.91
C PRO A 122 11.48 17.81 -5.66
N LEU A 123 11.91 18.88 -4.98
CA LEU A 123 11.02 19.91 -4.46
C LEU A 123 10.66 20.96 -5.51
N SER A 124 9.47 21.53 -5.35
CA SER A 124 8.97 22.67 -6.13
C SER A 124 8.34 23.69 -5.19
N THR A 125 8.10 24.91 -5.70
CA THR A 125 7.43 25.98 -4.95
C THR A 125 6.05 25.55 -4.45
N ALA A 126 5.41 24.61 -5.13
CA ALA A 126 4.13 24.05 -4.75
C ALA A 126 4.14 23.12 -3.52
N VAL A 127 5.32 22.75 -3.01
CA VAL A 127 5.45 21.88 -1.83
C VAL A 127 4.95 22.61 -0.58
N ALA A 128 4.01 21.99 0.13
CA ALA A 128 3.45 22.49 1.39
C ALA A 128 4.27 22.04 2.60
N ALA A 129 4.78 20.81 2.57
CA ALA A 129 5.68 20.26 3.58
C ALA A 129 6.49 19.11 2.98
N SER A 130 7.65 18.86 3.55
CA SER A 130 8.51 17.73 3.22
C SER A 130 9.35 17.31 4.42
N HIS A 131 9.77 16.05 4.44
CA HIS A 131 10.74 15.53 5.40
C HIS A 131 11.64 14.50 4.72
N SER A 132 12.86 14.36 5.25
CA SER A 132 13.78 13.29 4.85
C SER A 132 13.30 11.98 5.47
N VAL A 133 13.25 10.93 4.67
CA VAL A 133 12.88 9.59 5.10
C VAL A 133 14.01 9.03 5.97
N SER A 134 13.72 8.79 7.24
CA SER A 134 14.69 8.19 8.16
C SER A 134 14.99 6.74 7.77
N ARG A 135 16.09 6.18 8.30
CA ARG A 135 16.40 4.77 8.09
C ARG A 135 15.29 3.87 8.65
N ALA A 136 14.78 4.16 9.85
CA ALA A 136 13.70 3.40 10.48
C ALA A 136 12.41 3.46 9.65
N GLU A 137 12.07 4.63 9.10
CA GLU A 137 10.95 4.84 8.19
C GLU A 137 11.12 4.02 6.91
N ALA A 138 12.30 4.09 6.27
CA ALA A 138 12.58 3.35 5.04
C ALA A 138 12.50 1.82 5.20
N ILE A 139 12.95 1.29 6.34
CA ILE A 139 12.83 -0.14 6.67
C ILE A 139 11.36 -0.50 6.87
N SER A 140 10.64 0.23 7.72
CA SER A 140 9.22 0.00 8.01
C SER A 140 8.36 0.07 6.75
N ASP A 141 8.61 1.07 5.90
CA ASP A 141 7.94 1.22 4.61
C ASP A 141 8.20 0.05 3.69
N THR A 142 9.45 -0.42 3.59
CA THR A 142 9.81 -1.56 2.73
C THR A 142 9.07 -2.82 3.19
N MET A 143 9.01 -3.06 4.51
CA MET A 143 8.24 -4.17 5.07
C MET A 143 6.75 -4.04 4.74
N MET A 144 6.15 -2.90 5.05
CA MET A 144 4.72 -2.67 4.86
C MET A 144 4.31 -2.76 3.39
N THR A 145 5.06 -2.13 2.49
CA THR A 145 4.69 -2.02 1.07
C THR A 145 4.93 -3.33 0.31
N GLN A 146 6.10 -3.97 0.48
CA GLN A 146 6.41 -5.18 -0.30
C GLN A 146 5.63 -6.40 0.16
N LEU A 147 5.26 -6.50 1.45
CA LEU A 147 4.38 -7.57 1.91
C LEU A 147 2.94 -7.46 1.37
N ARG A 148 2.54 -6.33 0.78
CA ARG A 148 1.26 -6.23 0.05
C ARG A 148 1.28 -7.01 -1.27
N LEU A 149 2.45 -7.25 -1.86
CA LEU A 149 2.60 -8.01 -3.08
C LEU A 149 2.49 -9.51 -2.74
N LEU A 150 1.37 -10.13 -3.06
CA LEU A 150 1.07 -11.49 -2.57
C LEU A 150 1.93 -12.56 -3.28
N ASN A 151 2.19 -12.35 -4.57
CA ASN A 151 3.02 -13.25 -5.36
C ASN A 151 4.53 -12.97 -5.15
N GLU A 152 4.90 -11.69 -5.15
CA GLU A 152 6.30 -11.24 -5.10
C GLU A 152 6.85 -11.22 -3.67
N GLY A 153 6.13 -10.64 -2.72
CA GLY A 153 6.59 -10.43 -1.35
C GLY A 153 7.88 -9.62 -1.22
N LEU A 154 8.44 -9.68 -0.02
CA LEU A 154 9.74 -9.10 0.29
C LEU A 154 10.87 -10.06 -0.11
N ASP A 155 11.79 -9.58 -0.94
CA ASP A 155 13.05 -10.29 -1.22
C ASP A 155 14.04 -10.07 -0.07
N LEU A 156 14.40 -11.15 0.63
CA LEU A 156 15.22 -11.08 1.84
C LEU A 156 16.65 -10.66 1.54
N ALA A 157 17.21 -11.11 0.41
CA ALA A 157 18.58 -10.77 0.03
C ALA A 157 18.67 -9.30 -0.44
N ALA A 158 17.68 -8.83 -1.19
CA ALA A 158 17.60 -7.42 -1.60
C ALA A 158 17.41 -6.50 -0.39
N PHE A 159 16.59 -6.90 0.59
CA PHE A 159 16.43 -6.16 1.85
C PHE A 159 17.77 -6.03 2.58
N GLU A 160 18.48 -7.15 2.77
CA GLU A 160 19.76 -7.15 3.47
C GLU A 160 20.82 -6.34 2.72
N ALA A 161 20.88 -6.44 1.39
CA ALA A 161 21.77 -5.62 0.58
C ALA A 161 21.47 -4.12 0.69
N LYS A 162 20.18 -3.74 0.77
CA LYS A 162 19.75 -2.34 0.87
C LYS A 162 20.04 -1.74 2.24
N PHE A 163 19.82 -2.50 3.31
CA PHE A 163 19.92 -1.96 4.67
C PHE A 163 21.19 -2.39 5.40
N GLY A 164 21.93 -3.38 4.93
CA GLY A 164 23.09 -3.95 5.62
C GLY A 164 22.74 -4.74 6.89
N GLN A 165 21.47 -5.10 7.05
CA GLN A 165 20.94 -5.93 8.12
C GLN A 165 19.81 -6.79 7.55
N SER A 166 19.76 -8.05 7.97
CA SER A 166 18.69 -8.98 7.63
C SER A 166 17.39 -8.63 8.36
N VAL A 167 16.25 -9.11 7.83
CA VAL A 167 14.94 -8.94 8.50
C VAL A 167 14.94 -9.56 9.90
N ALA A 168 15.65 -10.68 10.09
CA ALA A 168 15.75 -11.36 11.37
C ALA A 168 16.55 -10.55 12.41
N GLU A 169 17.58 -9.81 11.99
CA GLU A 169 18.33 -8.93 12.89
C GLU A 169 17.51 -7.71 13.32
N VAL A 170 16.70 -7.16 12.42
CA VAL A 170 15.88 -5.97 12.72
C VAL A 170 14.62 -6.36 13.52
N TYR A 171 13.99 -7.50 13.18
CA TYR A 171 12.65 -7.87 13.64
C TYR A 171 12.56 -9.25 14.28
N GLY A 172 13.67 -9.86 14.74
CA GLY A 172 13.74 -11.28 15.15
C GLY A 172 12.52 -11.81 15.90
N GLY A 173 12.21 -11.24 17.08
CA GLY A 173 11.06 -11.69 17.87
C GLY A 173 9.69 -11.47 17.19
N THR A 174 9.56 -10.41 16.39
CA THR A 174 8.33 -10.16 15.61
C THR A 174 8.20 -11.15 14.46
N LEU A 175 9.28 -11.40 13.72
CA LEU A 175 9.30 -12.34 12.60
C LEU A 175 8.97 -13.77 13.06
N GLU A 176 9.60 -14.22 14.14
CA GLU A 176 9.32 -15.52 14.75
C GLU A 176 7.85 -15.65 15.15
N GLN A 177 7.28 -14.60 15.75
CA GLN A 177 5.87 -14.58 16.14
C GLN A 177 4.93 -14.65 14.92
N MET A 178 5.19 -13.87 13.86
CA MET A 178 4.36 -13.88 12.65
C MET A 178 4.42 -15.23 11.92
N LEU A 179 5.58 -15.88 11.88
CA LEU A 179 5.76 -17.23 11.37
C LEU A 179 5.02 -18.25 12.23
N GLY A 180 5.16 -18.17 13.56
CA GLY A 180 4.48 -19.07 14.50
C GLY A 180 2.95 -18.97 14.45
N TRP A 181 2.40 -17.81 14.07
CA TRP A 181 0.97 -17.61 13.87
C TRP A 181 0.48 -17.95 12.45
N ASP A 182 1.38 -18.37 11.56
CA ASP A 182 1.09 -18.65 10.16
C ASP A 182 0.46 -17.45 9.43
N LEU A 183 0.92 -16.24 9.74
CA LEU A 183 0.50 -15.01 9.05
C LEU A 183 1.46 -14.62 7.92
N VAL A 184 2.70 -15.07 8.03
CA VAL A 184 3.72 -14.93 6.99
C VAL A 184 4.42 -16.28 6.78
N ALA A 185 5.00 -16.46 5.61
CA ALA A 185 5.81 -17.62 5.29
C ALA A 185 7.06 -17.18 4.51
N VAL A 186 8.16 -17.92 4.71
CA VAL A 186 9.37 -17.78 3.90
C VAL A 186 9.46 -18.93 2.92
N ALA A 187 9.56 -18.62 1.63
CA ALA A 187 9.80 -19.62 0.59
C ALA A 187 10.60 -18.99 -0.56
N ASN A 188 11.60 -19.73 -1.07
CA ASN A 188 12.47 -19.30 -2.17
C ASN A 188 13.15 -17.94 -1.92
N GLY A 189 13.62 -17.71 -0.68
CA GLY A 189 14.29 -16.46 -0.30
C GLY A 189 13.36 -15.26 -0.14
N ARG A 190 12.03 -15.46 -0.15
CA ARG A 190 11.04 -14.39 -0.02
C ARG A 190 10.12 -14.56 1.17
N LEU A 191 9.86 -13.46 1.87
CA LEU A 191 8.85 -13.38 2.92
C LEU A 191 7.53 -12.87 2.32
N ARG A 192 6.44 -13.61 2.53
CA ARG A 192 5.11 -13.33 1.97
C ARG A 192 4.03 -13.50 3.02
N LEU A 193 2.92 -12.79 2.87
CA LEU A 193 1.70 -13.08 3.62
C LEU A 193 1.16 -14.44 3.19
N THR A 194 0.72 -15.25 4.17
CA THR A 194 -0.10 -16.43 3.89
C THR A 194 -1.53 -15.99 3.56
N GLN A 195 -2.38 -16.90 3.10
CA GLN A 195 -3.80 -16.58 2.86
C GLN A 195 -4.49 -16.06 4.14
N LYS A 196 -4.15 -16.63 5.31
CA LYS A 196 -4.58 -16.12 6.62
C LYS A 196 -4.03 -14.71 6.89
N GLY A 197 -2.77 -14.47 6.52
CA GLY A 197 -2.13 -13.16 6.58
C GLY A 197 -2.80 -12.09 5.73
N TRP A 198 -3.49 -12.44 4.63
CA TRP A 198 -4.19 -11.46 3.79
C TRP A 198 -5.31 -10.74 4.55
N PHE A 199 -6.13 -11.48 5.32
CA PHE A 199 -7.21 -10.91 6.13
C PHE A 199 -6.71 -10.06 7.31
N LEU A 200 -5.48 -10.34 7.77
CA LEU A 200 -4.86 -9.68 8.91
C LEU A 200 -3.69 -8.78 8.49
N SER A 201 -3.63 -8.39 7.21
CA SER A 201 -2.46 -7.72 6.64
C SER A 201 -2.07 -6.47 7.40
N ASN A 202 -3.03 -5.62 7.76
CA ASN A 202 -2.79 -4.40 8.51
C ASN A 202 -2.22 -4.70 9.92
N GLN A 203 -2.65 -5.78 10.55
CA GLN A 203 -2.12 -6.21 11.85
C GLN A 203 -0.69 -6.72 11.73
N VAL A 204 -0.37 -7.44 10.64
CA VAL A 204 1.01 -7.86 10.33
C VAL A 204 1.89 -6.64 10.09
N PHE A 205 1.44 -5.70 9.25
CA PHE A 205 2.23 -4.50 8.92
C PHE A 205 2.53 -3.64 10.13
N TYR A 206 1.54 -3.44 11.01
CA TYR A 206 1.72 -2.68 12.24
C TYR A 206 2.85 -3.23 13.12
N ARG A 207 3.03 -4.56 13.16
CA ARG A 207 4.09 -5.20 13.97
C ARG A 207 5.49 -4.94 13.42
N PHE A 208 5.63 -4.63 12.13
CA PHE A 208 6.89 -4.29 11.50
C PHE A 208 7.19 -2.79 11.49
N MET A 209 6.36 -1.97 12.15
CA MET A 209 6.65 -0.54 12.31
C MET A 209 7.70 -0.34 13.40
N LEU A 210 8.79 0.32 13.03
CA LEU A 210 9.79 0.80 13.99
C LEU A 210 9.36 2.16 14.52
N ASP A 211 9.68 2.43 15.79
CA ASP A 211 9.55 3.77 16.33
C ASP A 211 10.52 4.70 15.60
N ASN A 212 10.02 5.86 15.18
CA ASN A 212 10.89 6.91 14.68
C ASN A 212 11.65 7.48 15.87
N GLU A 213 12.96 7.24 15.94
CA GLU A 213 13.83 7.97 16.86
C GLU A 213 13.64 9.48 16.57
N ALA A 214 13.24 10.21 17.62
CA ALA A 214 12.98 11.65 17.58
C ALA A 214 14.28 12.47 17.50
#